data_AF-A0A2K3LYB7-F1
#
_entry.id   AF-A0A2K3LYB7-F1
#
_cell.length_a   1.000
_cell.length_b   1.000
_cell.length_c   1.000
_cell.angle_alpha   90.00
_cell.angle_beta   90.00
_cell.angle_gamma   90.00
#
_symmetry.space_group_name_H-M   'P 1'
#
loop_
_entity.id
_entity.type
_entity.pdbx_description
1 polymer ?
#
loop_
_entity_poly.entity_id
_entity_poly.type
_entity_poly.pdbx_seq_one_letter_code
_entity_poly.pdbx_strand_id
1 'polypeptide(L)'
;MEIGGRRLKNVETMAVESVTQSAPPPRSKPSNTFMENPKIPIAVSLLIADSILIFLIIAFVPYTKIDWDAYMSQVEGFLGGERDYRNLKGDTGPLVYPAGFLYIYSAFLYLTGGQVYPAQILFGVLYIINLAI
;
A
#
# COMPACT_ATOMS: atom_id res chain seq x y z
N MET A 1 -82.42 15.62 -1.99
CA MET A 1 -81.57 16.41 -1.09
C MET A 1 -80.43 15.53 -0.61
N GLU A 2 -79.29 15.54 -1.32
CA GLU A 2 -78.07 14.84 -0.92
C GLU A 2 -77.33 15.67 0.15
N ILE A 3 -77.48 15.30 1.42
CA ILE A 3 -76.69 15.86 2.53
C ILE A 3 -76.03 14.67 3.23
N GLY A 4 -74.88 14.21 2.74
CA GLY A 4 -74.17 13.09 3.40
C GLY A 4 -72.80 12.72 2.84
N GLY A 5 -72.59 12.84 1.52
CA GLY A 5 -71.37 12.32 0.88
C GLY A 5 -70.10 13.20 1.02
N ARG A 6 -70.25 14.51 1.30
CA ARG A 6 -69.11 15.46 1.24
C ARG A 6 -68.25 15.45 2.51
N ARG A 7 -68.84 15.14 3.66
CA ARG A 7 -68.14 15.13 4.96
C ARG A 7 -67.32 13.85 5.15
N LEU A 8 -67.83 12.71 4.67
CA LEU A 8 -67.15 11.42 4.74
C LEU A 8 -65.91 11.37 3.85
N LYS A 9 -65.99 11.87 2.62
CA LYS A 9 -64.82 11.97 1.72
C LYS A 9 -63.71 12.81 2.33
N ASN A 10 -64.03 13.94 2.97
CA ASN A 10 -63.00 14.78 3.60
C ASN A 10 -62.35 14.12 4.83
N VAL A 11 -63.10 13.31 5.58
CA VAL A 11 -62.57 12.55 6.72
C VAL A 11 -61.73 11.37 6.26
N GLU A 12 -62.15 10.65 5.21
CA GLU A 12 -61.35 9.61 4.58
C GLU A 12 -60.07 10.18 3.96
N THR A 13 -60.15 11.29 3.22
CA THR A 13 -58.97 11.94 2.65
C THR A 13 -58.00 12.41 3.74
N MET A 14 -58.50 13.04 4.82
CA MET A 14 -57.65 13.45 5.94
C MET A 14 -57.07 12.26 6.73
N ALA A 15 -57.81 11.16 6.87
CA ALA A 15 -57.32 9.94 7.50
C ALA A 15 -56.28 9.21 6.62
N VAL A 16 -56.44 9.22 5.30
CA VAL A 16 -55.47 8.63 4.36
C VAL A 16 -54.18 9.45 4.32
N GLU A 17 -54.26 10.77 4.44
CA GLU A 17 -53.09 11.66 4.45
C GLU A 17 -52.31 11.57 5.78
N SER A 18 -53.00 11.39 6.92
CA SER A 18 -52.33 11.23 8.22
C SER A 18 -51.69 9.83 8.39
N VAL A 19 -52.22 8.81 7.74
CA VAL A 19 -51.67 7.44 7.76
C VAL A 19 -50.48 7.27 6.81
N THR A 20 -50.31 8.13 5.79
CA THR A 20 -49.23 8.01 4.80
C THR A 20 -48.00 8.89 5.07
N GLN A 21 -48.04 9.82 6.02
CA GLN A 21 -46.83 10.52 6.48
C GLN A 21 -46.08 9.72 7.56
N SER A 22 -45.46 8.61 7.16
CA SER A 22 -44.39 8.03 7.97
C SER A 22 -43.18 8.96 7.94
N ALA A 23 -42.61 9.29 9.11
CA ALA A 23 -41.39 10.07 9.20
C ALA A 23 -40.29 9.50 8.27
N PRO A 24 -39.50 10.36 7.59
CA PRO A 24 -38.41 9.88 6.75
C PRO A 24 -37.47 9.00 7.58
N PRO A 25 -36.89 7.93 7.00
CA PRO A 25 -35.97 7.06 7.70
C PRO A 25 -34.81 7.90 8.27
N PRO A 26 -34.31 7.58 9.48
CA PRO A 26 -33.22 8.32 10.09
C PRO A 26 -32.03 8.35 9.14
N ARG A 27 -31.57 9.54 8.80
CA ARG A 27 -30.41 9.74 7.93
C ARG A 27 -29.22 9.02 8.56
N SER A 28 -28.69 7.99 7.90
CA SER A 28 -27.48 7.31 8.35
C SER A 28 -26.36 8.35 8.44
N LYS A 29 -25.83 8.56 9.66
CA LYS A 29 -24.66 9.42 9.82
C LYS A 29 -23.52 8.82 8.99
N PRO A 30 -22.75 9.64 8.25
CA PRO A 30 -21.56 9.13 7.59
C PRO A 30 -20.65 8.54 8.67
N SER A 31 -20.39 7.23 8.61
CA SER A 31 -19.47 6.56 9.53
C SER A 31 -18.05 6.97 9.17
N ASN A 32 -17.37 7.62 10.10
CA ASN A 32 -15.96 7.95 9.92
C ASN A 32 -15.14 6.76 10.44
N THR A 33 -15.13 5.67 9.66
CA THR A 33 -14.46 4.40 9.98
C THR A 33 -13.02 4.62 10.46
N PHE A 34 -12.35 5.66 9.93
CA PHE A 34 -11.00 6.08 10.30
C PHE A 34 -10.84 6.48 11.79
N MET A 35 -11.78 7.23 12.35
CA MET A 35 -11.72 7.66 13.77
C MET A 35 -12.43 6.67 14.70
N GLU A 36 -13.36 5.88 14.15
CA GLU A 36 -14.14 4.90 14.92
C GLU A 36 -13.30 3.66 15.29
N ASN A 37 -12.31 3.31 14.46
CA ASN A 37 -11.38 2.22 14.76
C ASN A 37 -10.01 2.79 15.15
N PRO A 38 -9.62 2.79 16.44
CA PRO A 38 -8.36 3.39 16.89
C PRO A 38 -7.11 2.72 16.28
N LYS A 39 -7.24 1.53 15.69
CA LYS A 39 -6.13 0.83 15.04
C LYS A 39 -5.70 1.49 13.74
N ILE A 40 -6.64 2.08 12.99
CA ILE A 40 -6.36 2.72 11.69
C ILE A 40 -5.43 3.94 11.86
N PRO A 41 -5.71 4.93 12.72
CA PRO A 41 -4.82 6.08 12.88
C PRO A 41 -3.47 5.65 13.45
N ILE A 42 -3.42 4.65 14.35
CA ILE A 42 -2.16 4.10 14.84
C ILE A 42 -1.33 3.50 13.70
N ALA A 43 -1.93 2.66 12.85
CA ALA A 43 -1.24 2.05 11.72
C ALA A 43 -0.71 3.12 10.74
N VAL A 44 -1.52 4.13 10.42
CA VAL A 44 -1.09 5.25 9.56
C VAL A 44 0.04 6.05 10.21
N SER A 45 -0.05 6.34 11.51
CA SER A 45 1.03 7.02 12.24
C SER A 45 2.33 6.24 12.22
N LEU A 46 2.28 4.91 12.36
CA LEU A 46 3.45 4.04 12.25
C LEU A 46 4.06 4.08 10.84
N LEU A 47 3.24 3.96 9.78
CA LEU A 47 3.74 4.05 8.41
C LEU A 47 4.44 5.39 8.12
N ILE A 48 3.90 6.50 8.63
CA ILE A 48 4.51 7.83 8.52
C ILE A 48 5.82 7.88 9.30
N ALA A 49 5.83 7.40 10.55
CA ALA A 49 7.01 7.39 11.41
C ALA A 49 8.15 6.56 10.79
N ASP A 50 7.86 5.35 10.31
CA ASP A 50 8.82 4.48 9.62
C ASP A 50 9.33 5.12 8.32
N SER A 51 8.46 5.77 7.53
CA SER A 51 8.88 6.46 6.31
C SER A 51 9.87 7.59 6.60
N ILE A 52 9.61 8.39 7.65
CA ILE A 52 10.53 9.43 8.11
C ILE A 52 11.84 8.82 8.59
N LEU A 53 11.77 7.76 9.40
CA LEU A 53 12.97 7.09 9.92
C LEU A 53 13.86 6.55 8.81
N ILE A 54 13.29 5.87 7.81
CA ILE A 54 14.03 5.36 6.65
C ILE A 54 14.67 6.50 5.87
N PHE A 55 13.94 7.59 5.61
CA PHE A 55 14.49 8.77 4.97
C PHE A 55 15.71 9.32 5.73
N LEU A 56 15.61 9.43 7.06
CA LEU A 56 16.72 9.89 7.90
C LEU A 56 17.91 8.92 7.86
N ILE A 57 17.66 7.61 7.86
CA ILE A 57 18.73 6.60 7.74
C ILE A 57 19.46 6.76 6.40
N ILE A 58 18.74 6.86 5.28
CA ILE A 58 19.34 7.03 3.95
C ILE A 58 20.13 8.34 3.87
N ALA A 59 19.62 9.42 4.48
CA ALA A 59 20.26 10.73 4.42
C ALA A 59 21.50 10.85 5.31
N PHE A 60 21.52 10.20 6.48
CA PHE A 60 22.51 10.50 7.53
C PHE A 60 23.37 9.33 7.97
N VAL A 61 22.97 8.08 7.71
CA VAL A 61 23.76 6.91 8.11
C VAL A 61 24.69 6.52 6.96
N PRO A 62 26.02 6.46 7.18
CA PRO A 62 26.96 6.02 6.16
C PRO A 62 26.65 4.61 5.67
N TYR A 63 26.66 4.42 4.36
CA TYR A 63 26.48 3.11 3.76
C TYR A 63 27.61 2.15 4.17
N THR A 64 27.23 0.96 4.60
CA THR A 64 28.17 -0.15 4.84
C THR A 64 28.12 -1.11 3.66
N LYS A 65 29.23 -1.26 2.96
CA LYS A 65 29.37 -2.18 1.84
C LYS A 65 29.42 -3.62 2.37
N ILE A 66 28.34 -4.38 2.12
CA ILE A 66 28.29 -5.82 2.42
C ILE A 66 27.94 -6.57 1.14
N ASP A 67 26.69 -6.46 0.69
CA ASP A 67 26.19 -7.34 -0.36
C ASP A 67 25.94 -6.68 -1.71
N TRP A 68 25.54 -5.41 -1.76
CA TRP A 68 25.06 -4.77 -3.00
C TRP A 68 26.05 -4.91 -4.17
N ASP A 69 27.31 -4.55 -3.94
CA ASP A 69 28.34 -4.61 -4.99
C ASP A 69 28.59 -6.06 -5.44
N ALA A 70 28.64 -7.00 -4.49
CA ALA A 70 28.80 -8.41 -4.84
C ALA A 70 27.61 -8.94 -5.65
N TYR A 71 26.40 -8.51 -5.32
CA TYR A 71 25.19 -8.84 -6.07
C TYR A 71 25.23 -8.24 -7.47
N MET A 72 25.64 -6.98 -7.62
CA MET A 72 25.75 -6.34 -8.93
C MET A 72 26.79 -7.04 -9.80
N SER A 73 27.96 -7.41 -9.28
CA SER A 73 28.95 -8.17 -10.04
C SER A 73 28.43 -9.55 -10.50
N GLN A 74 27.72 -10.26 -9.65
CA GLN A 74 27.10 -11.55 -10.00
C GLN A 74 26.03 -11.38 -11.10
N VAL A 75 25.21 -10.33 -11.00
CA VAL A 75 24.15 -10.00 -11.97
C VAL A 75 24.74 -9.55 -13.31
N GLU A 76 25.81 -8.75 -13.30
CA GLU A 76 26.54 -8.34 -14.49
C GLU A 76 27.14 -9.55 -15.22
N GLY A 77 27.73 -10.51 -14.49
CA GLY A 77 28.21 -11.76 -15.09
C GLY A 77 27.09 -12.53 -15.80
N PHE A 78 25.93 -12.64 -15.14
CA PHE A 78 24.74 -13.26 -15.73
C PHE A 78 24.25 -12.50 -16.98
N LEU A 79 24.12 -11.18 -16.93
CA LEU A 79 23.71 -10.37 -18.07
C LEU A 79 24.74 -10.41 -19.22
N GLY A 80 26.02 -10.59 -18.89
CA GLY A 80 27.13 -10.80 -19.82
C GLY A 80 27.15 -12.17 -20.50
N GLY A 81 26.22 -13.07 -20.15
CA GLY A 81 26.07 -14.37 -20.81
C GLY A 81 26.56 -15.58 -20.01
N GLU A 82 27.12 -15.38 -18.82
CA GLU A 82 27.52 -16.51 -17.96
C GLU A 82 26.28 -17.27 -17.46
N ARG A 83 26.33 -18.59 -17.52
CA ARG A 83 25.24 -19.50 -17.12
C ARG A 83 25.70 -20.58 -16.14
N ASP A 84 27.00 -20.79 -16.01
CA ASP A 84 27.58 -21.62 -14.97
C ASP A 84 27.62 -20.87 -13.63
N TYR A 85 26.76 -21.27 -12.70
CA TYR A 85 26.63 -20.64 -11.38
C TYR A 85 27.93 -20.59 -10.60
N ARG A 86 28.84 -21.54 -10.85
CA ARG A 86 30.14 -21.61 -10.17
C ARG A 86 31.06 -20.47 -10.58
N ASN A 87 30.78 -19.80 -11.70
CA ASN A 87 31.55 -18.67 -12.21
C ASN A 87 30.93 -17.32 -11.85
N LEU A 88 29.66 -17.28 -11.44
CA LEU A 88 29.01 -16.05 -10.96
C LEU A 88 29.50 -15.75 -9.54
N LYS A 89 30.39 -14.75 -9.39
CA LYS A 89 31.00 -14.39 -8.11
C LYS A 89 31.08 -12.87 -7.95
N GLY A 90 31.03 -12.42 -6.70
CA GLY A 90 31.34 -11.05 -6.30
C GLY A 90 32.42 -11.04 -5.22
N ASP A 91 32.68 -9.87 -4.63
CA ASP A 91 33.68 -9.69 -3.57
C ASP A 91 33.44 -10.59 -2.35
N THR A 92 32.19 -11.03 -2.13
CA THR A 92 31.79 -11.93 -1.03
C THR A 92 31.83 -13.41 -1.38
N GLY A 93 32.27 -13.77 -2.59
CA GLY A 93 32.38 -15.15 -3.07
C GLY A 93 31.33 -15.53 -4.12
N PRO A 94 31.12 -16.84 -4.34
CA PRO A 94 30.22 -17.34 -5.37
C PRO A 94 28.75 -17.07 -5.04
N LEU A 95 27.94 -16.95 -6.10
CA LEU A 95 26.49 -16.85 -6.00
C LEU A 95 25.92 -18.15 -5.41
N VAL A 96 25.22 -18.01 -4.28
CA VAL A 96 24.60 -19.13 -3.55
C VAL A 96 23.07 -19.12 -3.63
N TYR A 97 22.49 -18.08 -4.23
CA TYR A 97 21.03 -17.92 -4.33
C TYR A 97 20.45 -18.59 -5.60
N PRO A 98 19.18 -19.01 -5.58
CA PRO A 98 18.51 -19.54 -6.77
C PRO A 98 18.36 -18.51 -7.90
N ALA A 99 18.08 -18.98 -9.12
CA ALA A 99 17.95 -18.14 -10.32
C ALA A 99 17.01 -16.94 -10.22
N GLY A 100 15.97 -17.02 -9.38
CA GLY A 100 15.07 -15.90 -9.09
C GLY A 100 15.80 -14.63 -8.67
N PHE A 101 16.89 -14.77 -7.91
CA PHE A 101 17.75 -13.66 -7.51
C PHE A 101 18.28 -12.90 -8.72
N LEU A 102 18.82 -13.60 -9.73
CA LEU A 102 19.41 -12.98 -10.91
C LEU A 102 18.36 -12.18 -11.71
N TYR A 103 17.15 -12.72 -11.87
CA TYR A 103 16.07 -12.02 -12.57
C TYR A 103 15.60 -10.76 -11.83
N ILE A 104 15.37 -10.87 -10.51
CA ILE A 104 14.90 -9.74 -9.69
C ILE A 104 15.98 -8.66 -9.63
N TYR A 105 17.23 -9.02 -9.34
CA TYR A 105 18.31 -8.04 -9.23
C TYR A 105 18.77 -7.49 -10.58
N SER A 106 18.51 -8.18 -11.69
CA SER A 106 18.63 -7.58 -13.03
C SER A 106 17.63 -6.45 -13.23
N ALA A 107 16.37 -6.61 -12.79
CA ALA A 107 15.40 -5.52 -12.81
C ALA A 107 15.84 -4.37 -11.91
N PHE A 108 16.37 -4.66 -10.72
CA PHE A 108 16.89 -3.63 -9.81
C PHE A 108 18.10 -2.90 -10.40
N LEU A 109 19.02 -3.60 -11.06
CA LEU A 109 20.16 -3.00 -11.76
C LEU A 109 19.68 -1.99 -12.79
N TYR A 110 18.70 -2.35 -13.64
CA TYR A 110 18.14 -1.42 -14.63
C TYR A 110 17.43 -0.22 -14.02
N LEU A 111 16.71 -0.39 -12.90
CA LEU A 111 16.00 0.70 -12.22
C LEU A 111 16.93 1.67 -11.49
N THR A 112 18.03 1.15 -10.94
CA THR A 112 18.93 1.91 -10.06
C THR A 112 20.20 2.36 -10.76
N GLY A 113 20.48 1.84 -11.96
CA GLY A 113 21.76 2.00 -12.64
C GLY A 113 22.93 1.35 -11.87
N GLY A 114 22.65 0.40 -10.98
CA GLY A 114 23.64 -0.24 -10.11
C GLY A 114 24.12 0.64 -8.95
N GLN A 115 23.53 1.82 -8.77
CA GLN A 115 23.94 2.79 -7.76
C GLN A 115 23.27 2.49 -6.41
N VAL A 116 24.06 2.62 -5.34
CA VAL A 116 23.62 2.35 -3.95
C VAL A 116 22.48 3.28 -3.53
N TYR A 117 22.57 4.59 -3.81
CA TYR A 117 21.58 5.55 -3.33
C TYR A 117 20.17 5.32 -3.91
N PRO A 118 19.99 5.17 -5.25
CA PRO A 118 18.71 4.74 -5.81
C PRO A 118 18.24 3.38 -5.28
N ALA A 119 19.15 2.42 -5.04
CA ALA A 119 18.79 1.13 -4.45
C ALA A 119 18.27 1.26 -3.02
N GLN A 120 18.87 2.12 -2.19
CA GLN A 120 18.38 2.40 -0.84
C GLN A 120 16.96 2.97 -0.87
N ILE A 121 16.67 3.89 -1.81
CA ILE A 121 15.31 4.41 -2.01
C ILE A 121 14.35 3.30 -2.44
N LEU A 122 14.75 2.47 -3.41
CA LEU A 122 13.93 1.36 -3.90
C LEU A 122 13.56 0.39 -2.77
N PHE A 123 14.55 -0.06 -1.98
CA PHE A 123 14.30 -0.94 -0.84
C PHE A 123 13.49 -0.25 0.26
N GLY A 124 13.69 1.05 0.50
CA GLY A 124 12.87 1.82 1.43
C GLY A 124 11.39 1.85 1.02
N VAL A 125 11.10 2.07 -0.27
CA VAL A 125 9.72 2.03 -0.80
C VAL A 125 9.13 0.63 -0.69
N LEU A 126 9.88 -0.41 -1.08
CA LEU A 126 9.42 -1.80 -0.97
C LEU A 126 9.12 -2.19 0.49
N TYR A 127 9.95 -1.75 1.44
CA TYR A 127 9.71 -1.97 2.86
C TYR A 127 8.41 -1.31 3.33
N ILE A 128 8.17 -0.04 2.98
CA ILE A 128 6.94 0.67 3.39
C ILE A 128 5.70 0.02 2.77
N ILE A 129 5.76 -0.40 1.50
CA ILE A 129 4.66 -1.14 0.86
C ILE A 129 4.39 -2.46 1.59
N ASN A 130 5.45 -3.21 1.89
CA ASN A 130 5.34 -4.48 2.60
C ASN A 130 4.75 -4.29 4.02
N LEU A 131 5.08 -3.20 4.70
CA LEU A 131 4.54 -2.90 6.03
C LEU A 131 3.06 -2.47 5.99
N ALA A 132 2.58 -1.97 4.86
CA ALA A 132 1.23 -1.45 4.71
C ALA A 132 0.16 -2.51 4.35
N ILE A 133 0.57 -3.71 3.92
CA ILE A 133 -0.31 -4.82 3.48
C ILE A 133 -0.45 -5.89 4.56
#